data_AF-A0A497Q530-F1
#
_entry.id   AF-A0A497Q530-F1
#
_cell.length_a   1.000
_cell.length_b   1.000
_cell.length_c   1.000
_cell.angle_alpha   90.00
_cell.angle_beta   90.00
_cell.angle_gamma   90.00
#
_symmetry.space_group_name_H-M   'P 1'
#
loop_
_entity.id
_entity.type
_entity.pdbx_description
1 polymer ?
#
loop_
_entity_poly.entity_id
_entity_poly.type
_entity_poly.pdbx_seq_one_letter_code
_entity_poly.pdbx_strand_id
1 'polypeptide(L)' 'MKIPFWFPNKNNAMVYVVFIGLFLLSLDFWGWDQSNPLVLGLPLWVYYILFLTLATSLAFLIFSKYYWREN' A
#
# COMPACT_ATOMS: atom_id res chain seq x y z
N MET A 1 22.60 -21.41 2.61
CA MET A 1 21.95 -20.35 3.41
C MET A 1 20.44 -20.55 3.27
N LYS A 2 19.68 -20.77 4.36
CA LYS A 2 18.21 -20.84 4.29
C LYS A 2 17.68 -19.41 4.20
N ILE A 3 16.96 -19.09 3.13
CA ILE A 3 16.23 -17.84 3.00
C ILE A 3 15.06 -17.84 3.99
N PRO A 4 14.76 -16.71 4.65
CA PRO A 4 13.64 -16.63 5.58
C PRO A 4 12.31 -16.84 4.85
N PHE A 5 11.32 -17.40 5.55
CA PHE A 5 10.03 -17.78 4.96
C PHE A 5 9.24 -16.57 4.42
N TRP A 6 9.50 -15.38 4.95
CA TRP A 6 8.92 -14.12 4.47
C TRP A 6 9.58 -13.59 3.19
N PHE A 7 10.71 -14.14 2.74
CA PHE A 7 11.45 -13.54 1.64
C PHE A 7 10.69 -13.73 0.32
N PRO A 8 10.62 -12.70 -0.55
CA PRO A 8 9.93 -12.81 -1.82
C PRO A 8 10.52 -13.91 -2.72
N ASN A 9 9.63 -14.66 -3.35
CA ASN A 9 9.89 -15.65 -4.38
C ASN A 9 9.24 -15.19 -5.71
N LYS A 10 9.46 -15.92 -6.80
CA LYS A 10 8.91 -15.55 -8.12
C LYS A 10 7.38 -15.41 -8.14
N ASN A 11 6.67 -16.10 -7.25
CA ASN A 11 5.20 -16.11 -7.22
C ASN A 11 4.61 -14.90 -6.48
N ASN A 12 5.26 -14.41 -5.42
CA ASN A 12 4.79 -13.28 -4.61
C ASN A 12 5.54 -11.97 -4.87
N ALA A 13 6.59 -11.97 -5.71
CA ALA A 13 7.39 -10.78 -6.02
C ALA A 13 6.54 -9.59 -6.49
N MET A 14 5.48 -9.84 -7.27
CA MET A 14 4.58 -8.79 -7.73
C MET A 14 3.88 -8.07 -6.57
N VAL A 15 3.45 -8.80 -5.54
CA VAL A 15 2.81 -8.22 -4.36
C VAL A 15 3.79 -7.35 -3.56
N TYR A 16 5.06 -7.75 -3.49
CA TYR A 16 6.12 -6.95 -2.89
C TYR A 16 6.37 -5.64 -3.66
N VAL A 17 6.37 -5.68 -4.99
CA VAL A 17 6.46 -4.46 -5.81
C VAL A 17 5.29 -3.52 -5.54
N VAL A 18 4.07 -4.06 -5.37
CA VAL A 18 2.89 -3.27 -4.99
C VAL A 18 3.08 -2.62 -3.61
N PHE A 19 3.57 -3.37 -2.61
CA PHE A 19 3.86 -2.80 -1.30
C PHE A 19 4.91 -1.69 -1.35
N ILE A 20 5.99 -1.88 -2.11
CA ILE A 20 7.02 -0.85 -2.31
C ILE A 20 6.42 0.39 -2.98
N GLY A 21 5.59 0.21 -4.02
CA GLY A 21 4.90 1.31 -4.68
C GLY A 21 3.99 2.08 -3.73
N LEU A 22 3.16 1.38 -2.95
CA LEU A 22 2.29 1.99 -1.94
C LEU A 22 3.08 2.72 -0.85
N PHE A 23 4.21 2.16 -0.43
CA PHE A 23 5.10 2.79 0.53
C PHE A 23 5.72 4.08 -0.03
N LEU A 24 6.23 4.06 -1.26
CA LEU A 24 6.78 5.27 -1.88
C LEU A 24 5.71 6.35 -2.07
N LEU A 25 4.50 5.96 -2.47
CA LEU A 25 3.35 6.87 -2.58
C LEU A 25 2.94 7.45 -1.22
N SER A 26 3.08 6.70 -0.12
CA SER A 26 2.76 7.22 1.21
C SER A 26 3.80 8.20 1.76
N LEU A 27 5.03 8.15 1.26
CA LEU A 27 6.08 9.10 1.64
C LEU A 27 5.85 10.50 1.08
N ASP A 28 5.14 10.63 -0.04
CA ASP A 28 5.12 11.86 -0.81
C ASP A 28 3.72 12.24 -1.28
N PHE A 29 2.93 12.85 -0.39
CA PHE A 29 1.83 13.74 -0.80
C PHE A 29 1.35 14.65 0.32
N TRP A 30 2.29 15.27 1.03
CA TRP A 30 1.91 16.11 2.15
C TRP A 30 1.97 17.59 1.77
N GLY A 31 0.99 18.01 0.99
CA GLY A 31 0.64 19.41 0.76
C GLY A 31 0.03 20.02 2.02
N TRP A 32 0.76 19.98 3.13
CA TRP A 32 0.31 20.38 4.47
C TRP A 32 -0.27 21.80 4.52
N ASP A 33 0.14 22.67 3.61
CA ASP A 33 -0.29 24.07 3.52
C ASP A 33 -1.35 24.31 2.41
N GLN A 34 -1.81 23.25 1.73
CA GLN A 34 -2.82 23.33 0.67
C GLN A 34 -4.16 22.77 1.18
N SER A 35 -5.11 23.67 1.38
CA SER A 35 -6.50 23.34 1.74
C SER A 35 -7.45 23.27 0.55
N ASN A 36 -7.03 23.72 -0.64
CA ASN A 36 -7.82 23.71 -1.88
C ASN A 36 -7.15 22.83 -2.96
N PRO A 37 -7.94 22.14 -3.81
CA PRO A 37 -9.40 22.12 -3.83
C PRO A 37 -10.00 21.23 -2.73
N LEU A 38 -11.12 21.68 -2.16
CA LEU A 38 -11.98 20.87 -1.31
C LEU A 38 -12.90 20.02 -2.20
N VAL A 39 -12.90 18.71 -1.99
CA VAL A 39 -13.87 17.78 -2.58
C VAL A 39 -14.79 17.34 -1.46
N LEU A 40 -16.11 17.50 -1.61
CA LEU A 40 -17.11 17.17 -0.58
C LEU A 40 -16.78 17.73 0.83
N GLY A 41 -16.12 18.89 0.90
CA GLY A 41 -15.76 19.55 2.16
C GLY A 41 -14.45 19.09 2.81
N LEU A 42 -13.68 18.18 2.17
CA LEU A 42 -12.37 17.76 2.65
C LEU A 42 -11.27 18.06 1.62
N PRO A 43 -10.05 18.36 2.06
CA PRO A 43 -8.91 18.50 1.15
C PRO A 43 -8.64 17.21 0.37
N LEU A 44 -8.19 17.34 -0.88
CA LEU A 44 -7.92 16.21 -1.77
C LEU A 44 -6.93 15.19 -1.17
N TRP A 45 -5.95 15.64 -0.39
CA TRP A 45 -4.99 14.77 0.27
C TRP A 45 -5.63 13.81 1.29
N VAL A 46 -6.78 14.15 1.88
CA VAL A 46 -7.52 13.25 2.78
C VAL A 46 -8.05 12.03 2.01
N TYR A 47 -8.61 12.24 0.83
CA TYR A 47 -9.07 11.17 -0.05
C TYR A 47 -7.92 10.31 -0.55
N TYR A 48 -6.77 10.94 -0.82
CA TYR A 48 -5.56 10.24 -1.21
C TYR A 48 -5.07 9.28 -0.12
N ILE A 49 -5.03 9.72 1.15
CA ILE A 49 -4.68 8.86 2.29
C ILE A 49 -5.69 7.72 2.46
N LEU A 50 -6.99 8.02 2.35
CA LEU A 50 -8.04 7.01 2.46
C LEU A 50 -7.89 5.94 1.37
N PHE A 51 -7.63 6.37 0.13
CA PHE A 51 -7.35 5.47 -0.99
C PHE A 51 -6.10 4.61 -0.73
N LEU A 52 -4.98 5.22 -0.32
CA LEU A 52 -3.75 4.50 0.00
C LEU A 52 -3.96 3.47 1.12
N THR A 53 -4.75 3.81 2.13
CA THR A 53 -5.06 2.92 3.26
C THR A 53 -5.87 1.71 2.78
N LEU A 54 -6.91 1.94 1.97
CA LEU A 54 -7.71 0.87 1.39
C LEU A 54 -6.89 -0.01 0.44
N ALA A 55 -6.06 0.60 -0.42
CA ALA A 55 -5.19 -0.13 -1.34
C ALA A 55 -4.17 -1.00 -0.58
N THR A 56 -3.60 -0.47 0.50
CA THR A 56 -2.68 -1.21 1.38
C THR A 56 -3.40 -2.37 2.08
N SER A 57 -4.60 -2.14 2.62
CA SER A 57 -5.42 -3.19 3.24
C SER A 57 -5.77 -4.30 2.25
N LEU A 58 -6.13 -3.95 1.00
CA LEU A 58 -6.38 -4.91 -0.08
C LEU A 58 -5.12 -5.70 -0.44
N ALA A 59 -3.96 -5.05 -0.52
CA ALA A 59 -2.69 -5.74 -0.76
C ALA A 59 -2.39 -6.76 0.35
N PHE A 60 -2.62 -6.40 1.62
CA PHE A 60 -2.50 -7.33 2.74
C PHE A 60 -3.50 -8.49 2.68
N LEU A 61 -4.75 -8.24 2.30
CA LEU A 61 -5.76 -9.29 2.12
C LEU A 61 -5.35 -10.28 1.02
N ILE A 62 -4.88 -9.77 -0.13
CA ILE A 62 -4.39 -10.62 -1.23
C ILE A 62 -3.18 -11.42 -0.76
N PHE A 63 -2.23 -10.76 -0.10
CA PHE A 63 -1.05 -11.43 0.45
C PHE A 63 -1.42 -12.55 1.42
N SER A 64 -2.30 -12.27 2.38
CA SER A 64 -2.71 -13.25 3.40
C SER A 64 -3.48 -14.42 2.80
N LYS A 65 -4.39 -14.16 1.86
CA LYS A 65 -5.25 -15.18 1.27
C LYS A 65 -4.50 -16.12 0.32
N TYR A 66 -3.56 -15.60 -0.46
CA TYR A 66 -2.93 -16.36 -1.55
C TYR A 66 -1.49 -16.80 -1.27
N TYR A 67 -0.76 -16.08 -0.41
CA TYR A 67 0.69 -16.29 -0.25
C TYR A 67 1.12 -16.59 1.18
N TRP A 68 0.32 -16.21 2.18
CA TRP A 68 0.62 -16.48 3.59
C TRP A 68 0.17 -17.87 4.06
N ARG A 69 -0.53 -18.64 3.23
CA ARG A 69 -1.01 -19.96 3.66
C ARG A 69 0.19 -20.87 3.91
N GLU A 70 0.38 -21.23 5.18
CA GLU A 70 1.34 -22.22 5.65
C GLU A 70 1.17 -23.50 4.83
N ASN A 71 2.23 -23.90 4.14
CA ASN A 71 2.41 -25.28 3.67
C ASN A 71 2.96 -26.11 4.82
#